data_AF-A0A8T0KLC3-F1
#
_entry.id   AF-A0A8T0KLC3-F1
#
_cell.length_a   1.000
_cell.length_b   1.000
_cell.length_c   1.000
_cell.angle_alpha   90.00
_cell.angle_beta   90.00
_cell.angle_gamma   90.00
#
_symmetry.space_group_name_H-M   'P 1'
#
loop_
_entity.id
_entity.type
_entity.pdbx_description
1 polymer ?
#
loop_
_entity_poly.entity_id
_entity_poly.type
_entity_poly.pdbx_seq_one_letter_code
_entity_poly.pdbx_strand_id
1 'polypeptide(L)'
;MAMADNRRRILPYPEDRLPGRCQTLGYAEAVLLTNPKDPHLQGEVDDKYQYSCANKDNRVHGWISFSPPVGFWQITPSDEFRSGGPLKQNLTSHVGPTTLAMFLSAHYAGQDLVPKIRGGESWKKVFGPVYIYLNSAPVGDDPLWLWEDAKIQMMNEVQSWPYHFPASEDFLKSDQRGNVSGRLLVLDKYICTDLISTNGAYVGLAPPGDAGSWQRECKDYQFWTRANENGFFTIRNVLTLNWVNLYMSLQEMVPHCGK
;
A
#
# COMPACT_ATOMS: atom_id res chain seq x y z
N MET A 1 0.41 16.80 4.73
CA MET A 1 0.45 15.36 4.42
C MET A 1 0.37 15.16 2.91
N ALA A 2 1.12 14.19 2.39
CA ALA A 2 1.04 13.75 1.00
C ALA A 2 1.05 12.21 0.94
N MET A 3 0.15 11.65 0.14
CA MET A 3 0.05 10.19 -0.09
C MET A 3 -0.25 9.82 -1.56
N ALA A 4 -0.62 10.80 -2.38
CA ALA A 4 -0.68 10.72 -3.83
C ALA A 4 -0.64 12.15 -4.40
N ASP A 5 -0.35 12.31 -5.69
CA ASP A 5 -0.26 13.64 -6.32
C ASP A 5 -1.56 14.46 -6.16
N ASN A 6 -2.70 13.77 -6.22
CA ASN A 6 -4.05 14.31 -6.03
C ASN A 6 -4.56 14.22 -4.58
N ARG A 7 -3.75 13.74 -3.63
CA ARG A 7 -4.11 13.60 -2.21
C ARG A 7 -3.01 14.18 -1.35
N ARG A 8 -2.99 15.51 -1.32
CA ARG A 8 -2.13 16.34 -0.49
C ARG A 8 -3.01 17.35 0.22
N ARG A 9 -2.80 17.54 1.52
CA ARG A 9 -3.52 18.55 2.30
C ARG A 9 -2.76 18.97 3.53
N ILE A 10 -3.09 20.16 4.02
CA ILE A 10 -2.84 20.56 5.41
C ILE A 10 -3.74 19.69 6.28
N LEU A 11 -3.17 19.11 7.34
CA LEU A 11 -3.93 18.35 8.33
C LEU A 11 -4.12 19.19 9.58
N PRO A 12 -5.25 19.02 10.29
CA PRO A 12 -5.44 19.68 11.56
C PRO A 12 -4.39 19.23 12.58
N TYR A 13 -4.17 20.07 13.58
CA TYR A 13 -3.33 19.70 14.71
C TYR A 13 -4.05 18.70 15.62
N PRO A 14 -3.33 17.86 16.38
CA PRO A 14 -3.96 16.98 17.36
C PRO A 14 -4.87 17.74 18.34
N GLU A 15 -4.49 18.96 18.73
CA GLU A 15 -5.30 19.77 19.65
C GLU A 15 -6.63 20.23 19.03
N ASP A 16 -6.72 20.33 17.71
CA ASP A 16 -7.96 20.72 17.04
C ASP A 16 -9.05 19.65 17.16
N ARG A 17 -8.69 18.43 17.58
CA ARG A 17 -9.62 17.35 17.92
C ARG A 17 -10.02 17.31 19.40
N LEU A 18 -9.61 18.28 20.21
CA LEU A 18 -9.99 18.35 21.63
C LEU A 18 -11.37 19.03 21.84
N PRO A 19 -12.05 18.76 22.96
CA PRO A 19 -13.31 19.41 23.30
C PRO A 19 -13.22 20.94 23.20
N GLY A 20 -14.23 21.54 22.56
CA GLY A 20 -14.29 22.99 22.32
C GLY A 20 -13.63 23.47 21.03
N ARG A 21 -12.93 22.60 20.29
CA ARG A 21 -12.36 22.92 18.96
C ARG A 21 -12.95 22.09 17.82
N CYS A 22 -13.60 20.97 18.15
CA CYS A 22 -14.34 20.15 17.21
C CYS A 22 -15.64 19.62 17.80
N GLN A 23 -16.47 19.07 16.92
CA GLN A 23 -17.67 18.32 17.26
C GLN A 23 -17.57 16.92 16.66
N THR A 24 -17.63 15.88 17.49
CA THR A 24 -17.74 14.50 17.00
C THR A 24 -19.03 14.33 16.21
N LEU A 25 -18.92 13.70 15.04
CA LEU A 25 -20.05 13.39 14.16
C LEU A 25 -20.63 12.02 14.49
N GLY A 26 -21.26 11.35 13.52
CA GLY A 26 -21.90 10.04 13.74
C GLY A 26 -20.95 8.92 14.18
N TYR A 27 -19.64 9.07 13.95
CA TYR A 27 -18.60 8.10 14.31
C TYR A 27 -17.47 8.79 15.07
N ALA A 28 -16.85 8.09 16.02
CA ALA A 28 -15.78 8.64 16.85
C ALA A 28 -14.55 9.10 16.06
N GLU A 29 -14.33 8.50 14.89
CA GLU A 29 -13.27 8.83 13.96
C GLU A 29 -13.45 10.16 13.23
N ALA A 30 -14.69 10.60 13.03
CA ALA A 30 -15.03 11.76 12.23
C ALA A 30 -15.43 12.95 13.12
N VAL A 31 -14.74 14.07 12.95
CA VAL A 31 -15.03 15.32 13.69
C VAL A 31 -15.20 16.48 12.73
N LEU A 32 -16.16 17.36 12.99
CA LEU A 32 -16.26 18.67 12.36
C LEU A 32 -15.38 19.66 13.12
N LEU A 33 -14.45 20.31 12.44
CA LEU A 33 -13.58 21.33 13.03
C LEU A 33 -14.35 22.64 13.18
N THR A 34 -14.61 23.07 14.42
CA THR A 34 -15.43 24.26 14.71
C THR A 34 -14.60 25.47 15.09
N ASN A 35 -13.43 25.26 15.68
CA ASN A 35 -12.47 26.31 16.06
C ASN A 35 -11.02 25.80 15.94
N PRO A 36 -10.55 25.43 14.72
CA PRO A 36 -9.20 24.93 14.51
C PRO A 36 -8.12 26.02 14.65
N LYS A 37 -6.86 25.62 14.84
CA LYS A 37 -5.71 26.54 14.96
C LYS A 37 -5.44 27.25 13.65
N ASP A 38 -5.61 26.54 12.54
CA ASP A 38 -5.63 27.10 11.20
C ASP A 38 -7.09 27.42 10.81
N PRO A 39 -7.48 28.72 10.73
CA PRO A 39 -8.85 29.10 10.43
C PRO A 39 -9.37 28.59 9.08
N HIS A 40 -8.48 28.28 8.12
CA HIS A 40 -8.90 27.73 6.82
C HIS A 40 -9.51 26.33 6.92
N LEU A 41 -9.22 25.60 8.00
CA LEU A 41 -9.79 24.27 8.26
C LEU A 41 -11.16 24.34 8.93
N GLN A 42 -11.67 25.53 9.27
CA GLN A 42 -12.95 25.66 9.97
C GLN A 42 -14.10 25.19 9.06
N GLY A 43 -14.96 24.33 9.60
CA GLY A 43 -16.06 23.71 8.85
C GLY A 43 -15.65 22.46 8.07
N GLU A 44 -14.36 22.09 8.03
CA GLU A 44 -13.93 20.83 7.45
C GLU A 44 -14.21 19.64 8.37
N VAL A 45 -14.44 18.47 7.76
CA VAL A 45 -14.48 17.19 8.47
C VAL A 45 -13.12 16.53 8.42
N ASP A 46 -12.56 16.23 9.59
CA ASP A 46 -11.37 15.40 9.76
C ASP A 46 -11.78 13.97 10.15
N ASP A 47 -11.43 13.00 9.31
CA ASP A 47 -11.66 11.58 9.54
C ASP A 47 -10.39 10.80 9.18
N LYS A 48 -9.93 9.93 10.11
CA LYS A 48 -8.72 9.13 9.91
C LYS A 48 -8.78 8.28 8.62
N TYR A 49 -9.97 7.86 8.20
CA TYR A 49 -10.15 7.05 7.00
C TYR A 49 -9.99 7.84 5.70
N GLN A 50 -9.99 9.18 5.74
CA GLN A 50 -9.59 10.03 4.61
C GLN A 50 -8.11 9.85 4.24
N TYR A 51 -7.33 9.18 5.09
CA TYR A 51 -5.89 8.95 4.92
C TYR A 51 -5.56 7.49 4.60
N SER A 52 -6.55 6.70 4.17
CA SER A 52 -6.32 5.33 3.70
C SER A 52 -5.95 5.27 2.22
N CYS A 53 -5.16 4.28 1.83
CA CYS A 53 -5.02 3.90 0.41
C CYS A 53 -4.92 2.39 0.26
N ALA A 54 -5.19 1.92 -0.97
CA ALA A 54 -5.03 0.52 -1.32
C ALA A 54 -3.55 0.13 -1.31
N ASN A 55 -3.24 -1.10 -0.89
CA ASN A 55 -1.86 -1.62 -0.84
C ASN A 55 -1.11 -1.39 -2.16
N LYS A 56 -1.76 -1.63 -3.31
CA LYS A 56 -1.17 -1.43 -4.64
C LYS A 56 -0.58 -0.03 -4.87
N ASP A 57 -1.13 1.00 -4.23
CA ASP A 57 -0.74 2.41 -4.40
C ASP A 57 0.11 2.91 -3.22
N ASN A 58 0.11 2.20 -2.10
CA ASN A 58 0.76 2.59 -0.86
C ASN A 58 2.28 2.32 -0.92
N ARG A 59 3.03 3.13 -1.65
CA ARG A 59 4.50 2.99 -1.77
C ARG A 59 5.28 4.05 -1.04
N VAL A 60 4.77 5.28 -1.01
CA VAL A 60 5.37 6.40 -0.29
C VAL A 60 4.28 7.35 0.19
N HIS A 61 4.40 7.78 1.44
CA HIS A 61 3.54 8.79 2.05
C HIS A 61 4.26 9.47 3.20
N GLY A 62 3.79 10.65 3.56
CA GLY A 62 4.40 11.39 4.65
C GLY A 62 4.01 12.85 4.70
N TRP A 63 4.98 13.66 5.12
CA TRP A 63 4.76 15.00 5.60
C TRP A 63 5.77 15.98 5.03
N ILE A 64 5.27 17.19 4.78
CA ILE A 64 6.06 18.37 4.46
C ILE A 64 5.80 19.34 5.61
N SER A 65 6.89 19.78 6.23
CA SER A 65 6.92 21.00 7.03
C SER A 65 7.36 22.14 6.12
N PHE A 66 6.71 23.30 6.22
CA PHE A 66 7.10 24.51 5.48
C PHE A 66 8.12 25.36 6.26
N SER A 67 8.23 25.15 7.58
CA SER A 67 9.15 25.90 8.45
C SER A 67 9.62 25.06 9.64
N PRO A 68 10.88 24.56 9.64
CA PRO A 68 11.79 24.58 8.49
C PRO A 68 11.26 23.70 7.34
N PRO A 69 11.68 23.96 6.09
CA PRO A 69 11.30 23.18 4.91
C PRO A 69 11.93 21.77 4.92
N VAL A 70 11.26 20.82 5.57
CA VAL A 70 11.72 19.42 5.72
C VAL A 70 10.62 18.44 5.39
N GLY A 71 11.00 17.28 4.87
CA GLY A 71 10.11 16.16 4.58
C GLY A 71 10.41 14.95 5.44
N PHE A 72 9.36 14.23 5.83
CA PHE A 72 9.41 12.97 6.56
C PHE A 72 8.51 11.96 5.88
N TRP A 73 9.11 10.87 5.38
CA TRP A 73 8.45 9.94 4.47
C TRP A 73 8.62 8.51 4.93
N GLN A 74 7.57 7.73 4.79
CA GLN A 74 7.61 6.29 4.88
C GLN A 74 7.53 5.70 3.48
N ILE A 75 8.55 4.91 3.12
CA ILE A 75 8.64 4.19 1.86
C ILE A 75 8.49 2.70 2.15
N THR A 76 7.65 2.02 1.38
CA THR A 76 7.49 0.56 1.41
C THR A 76 7.87 0.00 0.04
N PRO A 77 9.07 -0.59 -0.12
CA PRO A 77 9.57 -1.04 -1.42
C PRO A 77 8.95 -2.35 -1.90
N SER A 78 8.34 -3.13 -0.99
CA SER A 78 7.71 -4.41 -1.30
C SER A 78 6.42 -4.62 -0.53
N ASP A 79 5.46 -5.24 -1.21
CA ASP A 79 4.14 -5.58 -0.68
C ASP A 79 4.09 -6.96 0.00
N GLU A 80 5.18 -7.75 -0.04
CA GLU A 80 5.16 -9.20 0.23
C GLU A 80 4.56 -9.58 1.60
N PHE A 81 4.74 -8.71 2.59
CA PHE A 81 4.31 -8.93 3.96
C PHE A 81 2.89 -8.45 4.24
N ARG A 82 2.29 -7.65 3.34
CA ARG A 82 0.96 -7.06 3.55
C ARG A 82 -0.12 -8.14 3.51
N SER A 83 -1.27 -7.84 4.11
CA SER A 83 -2.45 -8.70 4.10
C SER A 83 -3.52 -8.21 3.13
N GLY A 84 -4.36 -9.12 2.64
CA GLY A 84 -5.61 -8.83 1.93
C GLY A 84 -5.49 -8.42 0.47
N GLY A 85 -4.38 -8.76 -0.18
CA GLY A 85 -4.13 -8.46 -1.59
C GLY A 85 -3.92 -6.99 -1.95
N PRO A 86 -3.82 -6.68 -3.26
CA PRO A 86 -3.56 -5.33 -3.77
C PRO A 86 -4.63 -4.29 -3.41
N LEU A 87 -5.89 -4.69 -3.26
CA LEU A 87 -7.02 -3.77 -3.08
C LEU A 87 -7.34 -3.46 -1.61
N LYS A 88 -6.73 -4.17 -0.66
CA LYS A 88 -6.94 -3.91 0.76
C LYS A 88 -6.49 -2.48 1.10
N GLN A 89 -7.41 -1.72 1.68
CA GLN A 89 -7.19 -0.37 2.17
C GLN A 89 -6.49 -0.40 3.52
N ASN A 90 -5.45 0.41 3.69
CA ASN A 90 -4.76 0.61 4.95
C ASN A 90 -4.53 2.10 5.21
N LEU A 91 -4.52 2.48 6.50
CA LEU A 91 -4.21 3.84 6.92
C LEU A 91 -2.74 4.16 6.60
N THR A 92 -2.48 5.38 6.14
CA THR A 92 -1.12 5.87 5.87
C THR A 92 -0.67 6.93 6.86
N SER A 93 -1.61 7.76 7.31
CA SER A 93 -1.36 8.89 8.18
C SER A 93 -2.46 9.02 9.23
N HIS A 94 -2.23 9.86 10.22
CA HIS A 94 -3.21 10.25 11.22
C HIS A 94 -3.22 11.77 11.38
N VAL A 95 -4.09 12.33 12.24
CA VAL A 95 -4.07 13.75 12.62
C VAL A 95 -2.69 14.17 13.16
N GLY A 96 -2.28 15.42 12.87
CA GLY A 96 -0.91 15.88 13.11
C GLY A 96 0.14 15.12 12.30
N PRO A 97 1.44 15.44 12.39
CA PRO A 97 2.50 14.87 11.56
C PRO A 97 2.83 13.40 11.89
N THR A 98 1.85 12.52 11.72
CA THR A 98 1.90 11.10 12.05
C THR A 98 1.84 10.27 10.78
N THR A 99 2.81 9.38 10.61
CA THR A 99 2.85 8.39 9.53
C THR A 99 2.70 6.98 10.12
N LEU A 100 1.95 6.12 9.42
CA LEU A 100 1.62 4.76 9.86
C LEU A 100 2.21 3.71 8.90
N ALA A 101 2.93 2.75 9.48
CA ALA A 101 3.36 1.50 8.85
C ALA A 101 2.40 0.38 9.25
N MET A 102 1.30 0.25 8.51
CA MET A 102 0.29 -0.78 8.80
C MET A 102 0.78 -2.15 8.31
N PHE A 103 1.13 -3.04 9.24
CA PHE A 103 1.49 -4.43 8.94
C PHE A 103 0.26 -5.34 8.85
N LEU A 104 -0.60 -5.30 9.86
CA LEU A 104 -1.84 -6.07 9.95
C LEU A 104 -2.95 -5.18 10.49
N SER A 105 -4.17 -5.37 9.99
CA SER A 105 -5.32 -4.60 10.46
C SER A 105 -6.65 -5.21 10.05
N ALA A 106 -7.62 -5.15 10.97
CA ALA A 106 -9.01 -5.47 10.71
C ALA A 106 -9.75 -4.39 9.87
N HIS A 107 -9.15 -3.20 9.65
CA HIS A 107 -9.82 -2.13 8.93
C HIS A 107 -10.26 -2.59 7.53
N TYR A 108 -11.50 -2.31 7.12
CA TYR A 108 -12.08 -2.65 5.81
C TYR A 108 -12.31 -4.14 5.52
N ALA A 109 -12.01 -5.06 6.44
CA ALA A 109 -12.22 -6.49 6.23
C ALA A 109 -12.63 -7.28 7.49
N GLY A 110 -12.66 -6.63 8.65
CA GLY A 110 -13.04 -7.24 9.92
C GLY A 110 -12.01 -8.26 10.44
N GLN A 111 -12.50 -9.16 11.29
CA GLN A 111 -11.67 -10.14 12.02
C GLN A 111 -11.02 -11.21 11.12
N ASP A 112 -11.44 -11.30 9.87
CA ASP A 112 -10.88 -12.29 8.93
C ASP A 112 -9.47 -11.92 8.45
N LEU A 113 -9.09 -10.64 8.53
CA LEU A 113 -7.72 -10.17 8.27
C LEU A 113 -6.89 -9.98 9.54
N VAL A 114 -7.35 -10.51 10.67
CA VAL A 114 -6.57 -10.61 11.90
C VAL A 114 -6.00 -12.02 11.99
N PRO A 115 -4.67 -12.21 11.96
CA PRO A 115 -4.06 -13.53 12.08
C PRO A 115 -4.45 -14.23 13.39
N LYS A 116 -5.05 -15.42 13.27
CA LYS A 116 -5.44 -16.26 14.40
C LYS A 116 -4.38 -17.34 14.64
N ILE A 117 -3.43 -17.09 15.53
CA ILE A 117 -2.37 -18.04 15.89
C ILE A 117 -2.91 -18.97 16.98
N ARG A 118 -2.96 -20.28 16.72
CA ARG A 118 -3.49 -21.27 17.66
C ARG A 118 -2.46 -21.68 18.70
N GLY A 119 -2.93 -22.23 19.83
CA GLY A 119 -2.04 -22.81 20.83
C GLY A 119 -1.19 -23.92 20.22
N GLY A 120 0.14 -23.82 20.37
CA GLY A 120 1.11 -24.76 19.78
C GLY A 120 1.46 -24.49 18.31
N GLU A 121 0.87 -23.49 17.66
CA GLU A 121 1.24 -23.09 16.29
C GLU A 121 2.54 -22.28 16.33
N SER A 122 3.61 -22.81 15.72
CA SER A 122 4.81 -22.02 15.43
C SER A 122 4.53 -21.13 14.23
N TRP A 123 4.53 -19.81 14.42
CA TRP A 123 4.34 -18.85 13.34
C TRP A 123 5.44 -17.80 13.36
N LYS A 124 6.03 -17.54 12.20
CA LYS A 124 7.07 -16.55 12.01
C LYS A 124 6.87 -15.84 10.67
N LYS A 125 6.98 -14.52 10.67
CA LYS A 125 6.88 -13.68 9.49
C LYS A 125 7.75 -12.44 9.65
N VAL A 126 8.44 -12.08 8.57
CA VAL A 126 9.14 -10.79 8.47
C VAL A 126 8.19 -9.74 7.91
N PHE A 127 8.05 -8.64 8.65
CA PHE A 127 7.34 -7.45 8.19
C PHE A 127 8.33 -6.40 7.70
N GLY A 128 7.99 -5.75 6.60
CA GLY A 128 8.88 -4.79 5.94
C GLY A 128 9.79 -5.43 4.89
N PRO A 129 10.91 -4.77 4.56
CA PRO A 129 11.43 -3.56 5.19
C PRO A 129 10.52 -2.36 4.97
N VAL A 130 10.51 -1.44 5.95
CA VAL A 130 9.93 -0.10 5.81
C VAL A 130 11.08 0.88 5.93
N TYR A 131 11.17 1.81 4.97
CA TYR A 131 12.26 2.77 4.87
C TYR A 131 11.76 4.15 5.30
N ILE A 132 12.48 4.78 6.23
CA ILE A 132 12.18 6.14 6.67
C ILE A 132 13.14 7.08 5.95
N TYR A 133 12.58 7.98 5.15
CA TYR A 133 13.34 8.95 4.36
C TYR A 133 13.12 10.37 4.89
N LEU A 134 14.22 11.10 5.03
CA LEU A 134 14.25 12.49 5.45
C LEU A 134 14.93 13.30 4.36
N ASN A 135 14.31 14.40 3.96
CA ASN A 135 14.90 15.36 3.04
C ASN A 135 14.61 16.80 3.51
N SER A 136 15.34 17.76 2.95
CA SER A 136 15.19 19.17 3.27
C SER A 136 15.39 20.02 2.02
N ALA A 137 14.73 21.16 1.96
CA ALA A 137 14.92 22.14 0.90
C ALA A 137 15.59 23.41 1.47
N PRO A 138 16.30 24.20 0.63
CA PRO A 138 16.72 25.54 1.01
C PRO A 138 15.54 26.42 1.42
N VAL A 139 15.78 27.35 2.35
CA VAL A 139 14.77 28.36 2.71
C VAL A 139 14.55 29.28 1.51
N GLY A 140 13.30 29.37 1.04
CA GLY A 140 12.91 30.19 -0.12
C GLY A 140 12.49 29.36 -1.35
N ASP A 141 12.88 28.09 -1.41
CA ASP A 141 12.40 27.16 -2.45
C ASP A 141 10.98 26.67 -2.13
N ASP A 142 10.26 26.20 -3.15
CA ASP A 142 8.94 25.57 -2.96
C ASP A 142 9.10 24.21 -2.24
N PRO A 143 8.62 24.06 -0.99
CA PRO A 143 8.76 22.81 -0.23
C PRO A 143 7.97 21.66 -0.84
N LEU A 144 7.06 21.92 -1.80
CA LEU A 144 6.36 20.86 -2.53
C LEU A 144 7.30 19.97 -3.35
N TRP A 145 8.51 20.44 -3.70
CA TRP A 145 9.54 19.62 -4.33
C TRP A 145 9.97 18.42 -3.46
N LEU A 146 9.85 18.52 -2.13
CA LEU A 146 10.21 17.43 -1.20
C LEU A 146 9.41 16.15 -1.47
N TRP A 147 8.19 16.27 -1.99
CA TRP A 147 7.36 15.13 -2.42
C TRP A 147 7.90 14.46 -3.68
N GLU A 148 8.35 15.24 -4.66
CA GLU A 148 8.93 14.71 -5.89
C GLU A 148 10.23 13.96 -5.60
N ASP A 149 11.08 14.53 -4.75
CA ASP A 149 12.29 13.87 -4.28
C ASP A 149 11.99 12.57 -3.51
N ALA A 150 10.96 12.55 -2.65
CA ALA A 150 10.53 11.32 -1.97
C ALA A 150 10.03 10.23 -2.93
N LYS A 151 9.36 10.60 -4.03
CA LYS A 151 8.98 9.66 -5.09
C LYS A 151 10.21 9.11 -5.81
N ILE A 152 11.22 9.93 -6.08
CA ILE A 152 12.49 9.47 -6.67
C ILE A 152 13.17 8.47 -5.73
N GLN A 153 13.29 8.80 -4.44
CA GLN A 153 13.85 7.87 -3.46
C GLN A 153 13.04 6.57 -3.39
N MET A 154 11.71 6.64 -3.39
CA MET A 154 10.84 5.46 -3.40
C MET A 154 11.14 4.55 -4.59
N MET A 155 11.34 5.10 -5.79
CA MET A 155 11.70 4.30 -6.97
C MET A 155 13.05 3.62 -6.80
N ASN A 156 14.05 4.30 -6.23
CA ASN A 156 15.36 3.72 -5.94
C ASN A 156 15.25 2.56 -4.96
N GLU A 157 14.45 2.70 -3.90
CA GLU A 157 14.22 1.64 -2.91
C GLU A 157 13.48 0.43 -3.50
N VAL A 158 12.47 0.66 -4.34
CA VAL A 158 11.76 -0.41 -5.06
C VAL A 158 12.72 -1.18 -5.99
N GLN A 159 13.63 -0.49 -6.67
CA GLN A 159 14.63 -1.12 -7.55
C GLN A 159 15.72 -1.86 -6.77
N SER A 160 16.08 -1.36 -5.59
CA SER A 160 17.11 -1.93 -4.73
C SER A 160 16.62 -3.14 -3.92
N TRP A 161 15.31 -3.33 -3.81
CA TRP A 161 14.73 -4.47 -3.11
C TRP A 161 14.87 -5.78 -3.92
N PRO A 162 15.24 -6.91 -3.29
CA PRO A 162 15.47 -7.13 -1.85
C PRO A 162 16.87 -6.71 -1.41
N TYR A 163 16.98 -6.11 -0.22
CA TYR A 163 18.26 -5.62 0.29
C TYR A 163 19.21 -6.73 0.74
N HIS A 164 20.52 -6.47 0.66
CA HIS A 164 21.54 -7.39 1.18
C HIS A 164 21.94 -7.13 2.64
N PHE A 165 21.66 -5.93 3.17
CA PHE A 165 22.10 -5.51 4.51
C PHE A 165 21.34 -6.14 5.69
N PRO A 166 20.05 -6.57 5.60
CA PRO A 166 19.40 -7.20 6.74
C PRO A 166 20.15 -8.45 7.19
N ALA A 167 20.51 -8.50 8.47
CA ALA A 167 21.32 -9.58 9.04
C ALA A 167 20.51 -10.80 9.50
N SER A 168 19.18 -10.67 9.58
CA SER A 168 18.31 -11.77 10.00
C SER A 168 18.29 -12.89 8.97
N GLU A 169 18.48 -14.13 9.40
CA GLU A 169 18.35 -15.32 8.55
C GLU A 169 16.91 -15.53 8.05
N ASP A 170 15.93 -14.98 8.77
CA ASP A 170 14.52 -15.03 8.38
C ASP A 170 14.21 -14.08 7.20
N PHE A 171 15.13 -13.15 6.87
CA PHE A 171 15.02 -12.31 5.70
C PHE A 171 15.78 -12.95 4.54
N LEU A 172 15.05 -13.59 3.62
CA LEU A 172 15.66 -14.17 2.42
C LEU A 172 16.21 -13.07 1.50
N LYS A 173 17.45 -13.25 1.06
CA LYS A 173 18.14 -12.35 0.14
C LYS A 173 17.73 -12.62 -1.31
N SER A 174 18.18 -11.76 -2.23
CA SER A 174 17.84 -11.83 -3.65
C SER A 174 18.20 -13.17 -4.31
N ASP A 175 19.34 -13.75 -3.96
CA ASP A 175 19.85 -15.03 -4.44
C ASP A 175 19.14 -16.26 -3.84
N GLN A 176 18.31 -16.05 -2.81
CA GLN A 176 17.50 -17.08 -2.16
C GLN A 176 16.03 -17.02 -2.58
N ARG A 177 15.70 -16.22 -3.60
CA ARG A 177 14.33 -15.98 -4.08
C ARG A 177 14.18 -16.40 -5.54
N GLY A 178 12.95 -16.72 -5.91
CA GLY A 178 12.58 -17.13 -7.26
C GLY A 178 11.80 -16.06 -8.02
N ASN A 179 11.49 -16.36 -9.28
CA ASN A 179 10.60 -15.54 -10.11
C ASN A 179 9.53 -16.45 -10.73
N VAL A 180 8.32 -15.92 -10.90
CA VAL A 180 7.24 -16.60 -11.63
C VAL A 180 6.82 -15.73 -12.80
N SER A 181 6.92 -16.27 -14.01
CA SER A 181 6.58 -15.58 -15.24
C SER A 181 5.62 -16.42 -16.07
N GLY A 182 4.78 -15.75 -16.85
CA GLY A 182 3.82 -16.42 -17.72
C GLY A 182 3.08 -15.44 -18.61
N ARG A 183 2.05 -15.95 -19.28
CA ARG A 183 1.13 -15.16 -20.11
C ARG A 183 -0.30 -15.50 -19.74
N LEU A 184 -1.09 -14.47 -19.44
CA LEU A 184 -2.51 -14.58 -19.13
C LEU A 184 -3.32 -14.14 -20.35
N LEU A 185 -4.13 -15.06 -20.87
CA LEU A 185 -5.07 -14.84 -21.97
C LEU A 185 -6.45 -15.31 -21.53
N VAL A 186 -7.50 -14.60 -21.97
CA VAL A 186 -8.89 -14.94 -21.64
C VAL A 186 -9.65 -15.23 -22.93
N LEU A 187 -10.44 -16.31 -22.93
CA LEU A 187 -11.40 -16.59 -23.98
C LEU A 187 -12.80 -16.23 -23.48
N ASP A 188 -13.34 -15.13 -23.96
CA ASP A 188 -14.75 -14.77 -23.75
C ASP A 188 -15.46 -14.75 -25.10
N LYS A 189 -16.13 -15.87 -25.40
CA LYS A 189 -16.82 -16.09 -26.69
C LYS A 189 -17.94 -15.09 -26.97
N TYR A 190 -18.42 -14.35 -25.97
CA TYR A 190 -19.42 -13.30 -26.17
C TYR A 190 -18.80 -11.97 -26.62
N ILE A 191 -17.49 -11.80 -26.42
CA ILE A 191 -16.74 -10.60 -26.81
C ILE A 191 -15.90 -10.88 -28.07
N CYS A 192 -15.15 -11.98 -28.06
CA CYS A 192 -14.24 -12.37 -29.14
C CYS A 192 -14.15 -13.90 -29.24
N THR A 193 -14.10 -14.43 -30.45
CA THR A 193 -13.86 -15.87 -30.67
C THR A 193 -12.40 -16.26 -30.46
N ASP A 194 -11.49 -15.29 -30.46
CA ASP A 194 -10.05 -15.48 -30.26
C ASP A 194 -9.63 -15.18 -28.81
N LEU A 195 -8.39 -15.57 -28.48
CA LEU A 195 -7.79 -15.27 -27.18
C LEU A 195 -7.53 -13.78 -27.02
N ILE A 196 -8.08 -13.20 -25.94
CA ILE A 196 -7.94 -11.78 -25.61
C ILE A 196 -6.77 -11.60 -24.64
N SER A 197 -5.91 -10.63 -24.95
CA SER A 197 -4.84 -10.19 -24.05
C SER A 197 -5.40 -9.47 -22.83
N THR A 198 -4.87 -9.79 -21.64
CA THR A 198 -5.36 -9.27 -20.36
C THR A 198 -4.56 -8.07 -19.85
N ASN A 199 -4.46 -7.01 -20.65
CA ASN A 199 -3.72 -5.82 -20.25
C ASN A 199 -4.22 -5.26 -18.91
N GLY A 200 -3.31 -5.06 -17.95
CA GLY A 200 -3.61 -4.50 -16.64
C GLY A 200 -4.22 -5.47 -15.64
N ALA A 201 -4.50 -6.72 -16.02
CA ALA A 201 -5.02 -7.74 -15.10
C ALA A 201 -4.01 -8.02 -13.98
N TYR A 202 -4.51 -8.17 -12.75
CA TYR A 202 -3.69 -8.59 -11.64
C TYR A 202 -3.43 -10.09 -11.70
N VAL A 203 -2.17 -10.45 -11.50
CA VAL A 203 -1.74 -11.83 -11.31
C VAL A 203 -1.01 -11.88 -9.97
N GLY A 204 -1.44 -12.78 -9.08
CA GLY A 204 -0.90 -12.88 -7.73
C GLY A 204 -0.60 -14.31 -7.30
N LEU A 205 0.32 -14.44 -6.35
CA LEU A 205 0.65 -15.66 -5.65
C LEU A 205 0.28 -15.50 -4.18
N ALA A 206 -0.44 -16.48 -3.65
CA ALA A 206 -0.75 -16.59 -2.23
C ALA A 206 -0.80 -18.07 -1.83
N PRO A 207 -0.83 -18.39 -0.53
CA PRO A 207 -0.98 -19.77 -0.08
C PRO A 207 -2.22 -20.45 -0.67
N PRO A 208 -2.23 -21.80 -0.75
CA PRO A 208 -3.38 -22.53 -1.25
C PRO A 208 -4.64 -22.27 -0.42
N GLY A 209 -5.76 -22.14 -1.09
CA GLY A 209 -7.07 -21.98 -0.47
C GLY A 209 -8.17 -21.86 -1.52
N ASP A 210 -9.41 -21.71 -1.04
CA ASP A 210 -10.60 -21.57 -1.90
C ASP A 210 -10.49 -20.37 -2.86
N ALA A 211 -11.32 -20.34 -3.90
CA ALA A 211 -11.41 -19.20 -4.79
C ALA A 211 -11.62 -17.88 -4.01
N GLY A 212 -10.74 -16.90 -4.25
CA GLY A 212 -10.78 -15.60 -3.56
C GLY A 212 -10.15 -15.57 -2.16
N SER A 213 -9.60 -16.68 -1.66
CA SER A 213 -8.89 -16.74 -0.36
C SER A 213 -7.75 -15.72 -0.22
N TRP A 214 -7.06 -15.39 -1.31
CA TRP A 214 -6.01 -14.35 -1.34
C TRP A 214 -6.46 -12.99 -0.80
N GLN A 215 -7.76 -12.64 -0.91
CA GLN A 215 -8.31 -11.39 -0.37
C GLN A 215 -8.38 -11.37 1.16
N ARG A 216 -8.26 -12.55 1.79
CA ARG A 216 -8.26 -12.74 3.24
C ARG A 216 -6.94 -13.30 3.76
N GLU A 217 -5.91 -13.39 2.93
CA GLU A 217 -4.58 -13.81 3.37
C GLU A 217 -3.99 -12.76 4.33
N CYS A 218 -3.54 -13.21 5.50
CA CYS A 218 -2.96 -12.36 6.53
C CYS A 218 -1.82 -13.00 7.33
N LYS A 219 -1.66 -14.33 7.27
CA LYS A 219 -0.66 -15.08 8.02
C LYS A 219 0.65 -15.21 7.26
N ASP A 220 0.59 -15.51 5.97
CA ASP A 220 1.75 -15.80 5.15
C ASP A 220 2.02 -14.64 4.18
N TYR A 221 2.82 -14.90 3.15
CA TYR A 221 3.22 -13.92 2.16
C TYR A 221 2.32 -13.97 0.93
N GLN A 222 2.14 -12.82 0.31
CA GLN A 222 1.43 -12.70 -0.97
C GLN A 222 2.18 -11.76 -1.89
N PHE A 223 2.17 -12.09 -3.17
CA PHE A 223 2.87 -11.36 -4.21
C PHE A 223 1.89 -11.04 -5.33
N TRP A 224 2.05 -9.91 -6.00
CA TRP A 224 1.25 -9.60 -7.18
C TRP A 224 1.99 -8.71 -8.16
N THR A 225 1.54 -8.75 -9.39
CA THR A 225 1.98 -7.90 -10.49
C THR A 225 0.80 -7.64 -11.42
N ARG A 226 1.01 -6.81 -12.43
CA ARG A 226 0.05 -6.63 -13.54
C ARG A 226 0.60 -7.26 -14.80
N ALA A 227 -0.28 -7.89 -15.58
CA ALA A 227 0.04 -8.29 -16.94
C ALA A 227 0.19 -7.06 -17.84
N ASN A 228 1.14 -7.10 -18.76
CA ASN A 228 1.35 -6.06 -19.75
C ASN A 228 0.32 -6.13 -20.89
N GLU A 229 0.45 -5.23 -21.88
CA GLU A 229 -0.44 -5.14 -23.05
C GLU A 229 -0.61 -6.46 -23.84
N ASN A 230 0.37 -7.35 -23.76
CA ASN A 230 0.40 -8.64 -24.44
C ASN A 230 0.01 -9.82 -23.52
N GLY A 231 -0.38 -9.54 -22.28
CA GLY A 231 -0.78 -10.52 -21.28
C GLY A 231 0.40 -11.15 -20.53
N PHE A 232 1.64 -10.76 -20.83
CA PHE A 232 2.80 -11.29 -20.12
C PHE A 232 2.93 -10.66 -18.74
N PHE A 233 3.30 -11.48 -17.76
CA PHE A 233 3.55 -11.05 -16.40
C PHE A 233 4.84 -11.65 -15.86
N THR A 234 5.41 -10.98 -14.87
CA THR A 234 6.52 -11.51 -14.06
C THR A 234 6.36 -11.02 -12.63
N ILE A 235 6.28 -11.97 -11.70
CA ILE A 235 6.34 -11.73 -10.25
C ILE A 235 7.77 -12.03 -9.83
N ARG A 236 8.50 -11.00 -9.40
CA ARG A 236 9.91 -11.09 -9.05
C ARG A 236 10.10 -11.38 -7.56
N ASN A 237 11.26 -11.95 -7.21
CA ASN A 237 11.75 -12.06 -5.84
C ASN A 237 10.77 -12.79 -4.89
N VAL A 238 10.05 -13.78 -5.42
CA VAL A 238 9.10 -14.62 -4.68
C VAL A 238 9.87 -15.48 -3.69
N LEU A 239 9.39 -15.54 -2.46
CA LEU A 239 9.96 -16.44 -1.44
C LEU A 239 9.79 -17.90 -1.86
N THR A 240 10.72 -18.76 -1.45
CA THR A 240 10.55 -20.21 -1.62
C THR A 240 9.41 -20.68 -0.72
N LEU A 241 8.25 -20.94 -1.33
CA LEU A 241 7.05 -21.43 -0.67
C LEU A 241 6.79 -22.88 -1.11
N ASN A 242 6.33 -23.74 -0.20
CA ASN A 242 6.09 -25.16 -0.50
C ASN A 242 5.03 -25.36 -1.59
N TRP A 243 3.91 -24.66 -1.46
CA TRP A 243 2.79 -24.69 -2.39
C TRP A 243 2.20 -23.29 -2.48
N VAL A 244 1.82 -22.88 -3.68
CA VAL A 244 1.19 -21.58 -3.95
C VAL A 244 0.08 -21.74 -4.96
N ASN A 245 -0.96 -20.94 -4.83
CA ASN A 245 -1.98 -20.76 -5.85
C ASN A 245 -1.68 -19.50 -6.66
N LEU A 246 -1.86 -19.59 -7.98
CA LEU A 246 -1.86 -18.43 -8.87
C LEU A 246 -3.29 -17.89 -8.98
N TYR A 247 -3.49 -16.66 -8.57
CA TYR A 247 -4.77 -15.96 -8.64
C TYR A 247 -4.75 -14.89 -9.73
N MET A 248 -5.89 -14.67 -10.36
CA MET A 248 -6.06 -13.62 -11.36
C MET A 248 -7.29 -12.78 -11.06
N SER A 249 -7.20 -11.47 -11.29
CA SER A 249 -8.34 -10.54 -11.22
C SER A 249 -8.37 -9.65 -12.46
N LEU A 250 -9.52 -9.62 -13.12
CA LEU A 250 -9.77 -8.86 -14.35
C LEU A 250 -10.48 -7.52 -14.10
N GLN A 251 -10.61 -7.08 -12.84
CA GLN A 251 -11.39 -5.87 -12.49
C GLN A 251 -10.92 -4.57 -13.16
N GLU A 252 -9.65 -4.50 -13.56
CA GLU A 252 -9.08 -3.33 -14.27
C GLU A 252 -8.68 -3.68 -15.72
N MET A 253 -9.16 -4.80 -16.26
CA MET A 253 -8.87 -5.20 -17.64
C MET A 253 -9.67 -4.34 -18.61
N VAL A 254 -8.98 -3.83 -19.64
CA VAL A 254 -9.63 -3.28 -20.83
C VAL A 254 -9.59 -4.35 -21.93
N PRO A 255 -10.72 -4.99 -22.28
CA PRO A 255 -10.74 -5.97 -23.35
C PRO A 255 -10.50 -5.28 -24.69
N HIS A 256 -9.43 -5.67 -25.38
CA HIS A 256 -9.14 -5.24 -26.74
C HIS A 256 -9.20 -6.44 -27.67
N CYS A 257 -10.21 -6.46 -28.54
CA CYS A 257 -10.19 -7.31 -29.73
C CYS A 257 -9.31 -6.60 -30.76
N GLY A 258 -8.15 -7.20 -31.10
CA GLY A 258 -7.38 -6.73 -32.24
C GLY A 258 -8.25 -6.78 -33.51
N LYS A 259 -8.19 -5.72 -34.31
CA LYS A 259 -8.48 -5.81 -35.75
C LYS A 259 -7.15 -5.79 -36.47
#